data_AF-F2UB37-F1
#
_entry.id   AF-F2UB37-F1
#
_cell.length_a   1.000
_cell.length_b   1.000
_cell.length_c   1.000
_cell.angle_alpha   90.00
_cell.angle_beta   90.00
_cell.angle_gamma   90.00
#
_symmetry.space_group_name_H-M   'P 1'
#
loop_
_entity.id
_entity.type
_entity.pdbx_description
1 polymer ?
#
loop_
_entity_poly.entity_id
_entity_poly.type
_entity_poly.pdbx_seq_one_letter_code
_entity_poly.pdbx_strand_id
1 'polypeptide(L)'
;MNRVDASAFRQGGEVRDTFFGPRVPPLVKALFAHANVKAASACFKATLAAVRDQETPHLDELAETLGATQDEVQRLLAGAHALISAVTQIPPTRLKPRSLEEDLDYLQAPPALKKLVMRLAFKDRPDPAEHSSLPSLDQLKWRVDVAISTSSLKRVLQPSVLMQMRLSDGTLRTFEVPVHKFHELRYNTAFALKEMIEVAAKPAVQGAAPPAH
;
A
#
# COMPACT_ATOMS: atom_id res chain seq x y z
N MET A 1 -3.42 -13.09 -33.99
CA MET A 1 -3.07 -14.41 -33.43
C MET A 1 -1.56 -14.45 -33.21
N ASN A 2 -1.06 -13.95 -32.08
CA ASN A 2 0.33 -14.16 -31.67
C ASN A 2 0.34 -14.30 -30.15
N ARG A 3 0.55 -15.53 -29.72
CA ARG A 3 0.52 -15.99 -28.34
C ARG A 3 1.88 -15.62 -27.77
N VAL A 4 1.93 -14.57 -26.95
CA VAL A 4 3.14 -14.20 -26.23
C VAL A 4 3.38 -15.27 -25.18
N ASP A 5 4.48 -16.00 -25.30
CA ASP A 5 4.87 -17.10 -24.44
C ASP A 5 5.01 -16.64 -22.98
N ALA A 6 4.00 -16.98 -22.17
CA ALA A 6 3.99 -16.78 -20.72
C ALA A 6 4.81 -17.85 -19.96
N SER A 7 5.81 -18.44 -20.59
CA SER A 7 6.52 -19.64 -20.11
C SER A 7 7.96 -19.38 -19.62
N ALA A 8 8.48 -18.16 -19.69
CA ALA A 8 9.87 -17.88 -19.30
C ALA A 8 10.14 -17.81 -17.78
N PHE A 9 9.12 -17.93 -16.91
CA PHE A 9 9.28 -17.80 -15.45
C PHE A 9 9.16 -19.12 -14.67
N ARG A 10 9.35 -20.27 -15.31
CA ARG A 10 9.54 -21.54 -14.59
C ARG A 10 10.89 -22.15 -14.94
N GLN A 11 11.92 -21.84 -14.14
CA GLN A 11 12.96 -22.81 -13.78
C GLN A 11 13.40 -22.57 -12.34
N GLY A 12 13.56 -23.66 -11.59
CA GLY A 12 13.91 -23.68 -10.18
C GLY A 12 15.31 -23.14 -9.91
N GLY A 13 15.38 -22.16 -9.03
CA GLY A 13 16.57 -21.67 -8.34
C GLY A 13 16.09 -21.14 -7.00
N GLU A 14 16.91 -21.22 -5.96
CA GLU A 14 16.59 -20.80 -4.59
C GLU A 14 15.71 -19.55 -4.58
N VAL A 15 14.56 -19.62 -3.90
CA VAL A 15 13.70 -18.44 -3.69
C VAL A 15 14.47 -17.51 -2.76
N ARG A 16 15.34 -16.68 -3.33
CA ARG A 16 16.00 -15.60 -2.61
C ARG A 16 14.91 -14.67 -2.11
N ASP A 17 14.84 -14.50 -0.79
CA ASP A 17 14.02 -13.46 -0.20
C ASP A 17 14.57 -12.11 -0.67
N THR A 18 13.80 -11.44 -1.52
CA THR A 18 14.09 -10.07 -1.97
C THR A 18 13.50 -9.07 -0.97
N PHE A 19 13.72 -7.78 -1.19
CA PHE A 19 13.00 -6.74 -0.44
C PHE A 19 11.45 -6.78 -0.59
N PHE A 20 10.89 -7.58 -1.51
CA PHE A 20 9.45 -7.91 -1.57
C PHE A 20 9.05 -9.14 -0.73
N GLY A 21 10.00 -9.78 -0.06
CA GLY A 21 9.84 -11.07 0.60
C GLY A 21 9.81 -12.24 -0.41
N PRO A 22 9.09 -13.34 -0.10
CA PRO A 22 9.15 -14.59 -0.86
C PRO A 22 8.43 -14.51 -2.21
N ARG A 23 7.61 -13.47 -2.45
CA ARG A 23 6.84 -13.31 -3.69
C ARG A 23 6.88 -11.89 -4.22
N VAL A 24 7.48 -11.74 -5.39
CA VAL A 24 7.51 -10.49 -6.14
C VAL A 24 6.13 -10.21 -6.77
N PRO A 25 5.56 -9.01 -6.59
CA PRO A 25 4.28 -8.64 -7.19
C PRO A 25 4.30 -8.76 -8.73
N PRO A 26 3.26 -9.34 -9.36
CA PRO A 26 3.21 -9.51 -10.82
C PRO A 26 3.33 -8.20 -11.61
N LEU A 27 2.78 -7.11 -11.07
CA LEU A 27 2.85 -5.78 -11.68
C LEU A 27 4.27 -5.23 -11.72
N VAL A 28 5.09 -5.53 -10.72
CA VAL A 28 6.51 -5.14 -10.70
C VAL A 28 7.30 -5.95 -11.73
N LYS A 29 6.99 -7.25 -11.87
CA LYS A 29 7.58 -8.07 -12.94
C LYS A 29 7.21 -7.54 -14.32
N ALA A 30 5.94 -7.16 -14.52
CA ALA A 30 5.48 -6.57 -15.76
C ALA A 30 6.16 -5.21 -16.06
N LEU A 31 6.39 -4.39 -15.02
CA LEU A 31 7.14 -3.14 -15.13
C LEU A 31 8.58 -3.38 -15.60
N PHE A 32 9.28 -4.35 -15.01
CA PHE A 32 10.67 -4.66 -15.37
C PHE A 32 10.80 -5.35 -16.73
N ALA A 33 9.83 -6.18 -17.10
CA ALA A 33 9.79 -6.85 -18.41
C ALA A 33 9.24 -5.97 -19.54
N HIS A 34 8.85 -4.72 -19.26
CA HIS A 34 8.24 -3.87 -20.27
C HIS A 34 9.23 -3.48 -21.38
N ALA A 35 8.85 -3.71 -22.63
CA ALA A 35 9.73 -3.47 -23.79
C ALA A 35 10.18 -2.00 -23.91
N ASN A 36 9.28 -1.06 -23.59
CA ASN A 36 9.61 0.36 -23.57
C ASN A 36 10.09 0.78 -22.16
N VAL A 37 11.41 0.69 -21.95
CA VAL A 37 12.07 1.09 -20.70
C VAL A 37 11.91 2.59 -20.41
N LYS A 38 11.79 3.42 -21.45
CA LYS A 38 11.55 4.87 -21.29
C LYS A 38 10.16 5.12 -20.70
N ALA A 39 9.14 4.41 -21.20
CA ALA A 39 7.78 4.48 -20.65
C ALA A 39 7.73 4.00 -19.21
N ALA A 40 8.36 2.86 -18.88
CA ALA A 40 8.43 2.36 -17.51
C ALA A 40 9.13 3.35 -16.56
N SER A 41 10.23 3.97 -17.01
CA SER A 41 10.96 4.99 -16.24
C SER A 41 10.19 6.29 -16.09
N ALA A 42 9.43 6.71 -17.11
CA ALA A 42 8.56 7.88 -17.07
C ALA A 42 7.40 7.66 -16.10
N CYS A 43 6.74 6.50 -16.15
CA CYS A 43 5.69 6.12 -15.21
C CYS A 43 6.21 6.06 -13.77
N PHE A 44 7.42 5.55 -13.55
CA PHE A 44 8.06 5.58 -12.23
C PHE A 44 8.25 7.01 -11.72
N LYS A 45 8.77 7.91 -12.56
CA LYS A 45 8.96 9.33 -12.18
C LYS A 45 7.63 10.04 -11.93
N ALA A 46 6.63 9.82 -12.77
CA ALA A 46 5.31 10.38 -12.60
C ALA A 46 4.66 9.88 -11.30
N THR A 47 4.78 8.58 -10.99
CA THR A 47 4.30 8.03 -9.73
C THR A 47 5.04 8.62 -8.53
N LEU A 48 6.36 8.81 -8.63
CA LEU A 48 7.14 9.45 -7.57
C LEU A 48 6.77 10.92 -7.38
N ALA A 49 6.46 11.64 -8.46
CA ALA A 49 5.97 13.02 -8.40
C ALA A 49 4.59 13.07 -7.72
N ALA A 50 3.67 12.16 -8.07
CA ALA A 50 2.37 12.02 -7.41
C ALA A 50 2.51 11.74 -5.92
N VAL A 51 3.42 10.83 -5.53
CA VAL A 51 3.70 10.51 -4.12
C VAL A 51 4.24 11.72 -3.34
N ARG A 52 4.75 12.75 -4.02
CA ARG A 52 5.29 13.99 -3.43
C ARG A 52 4.33 15.17 -3.55
N ASP A 53 3.05 14.91 -3.85
CA ASP A 53 2.03 15.93 -4.12
C ASP A 53 2.47 16.97 -5.17
N GLN A 54 3.28 16.55 -6.15
CA GLN A 54 3.69 17.38 -7.28
C GLN A 54 2.71 17.20 -8.44
N GLU A 55 2.57 18.22 -9.29
CA GLU A 55 1.76 18.12 -10.49
C GLU A 55 2.21 16.94 -11.36
N THR A 56 1.27 16.04 -11.64
CA THR A 56 1.47 14.91 -12.52
C THR A 56 0.66 15.07 -13.78
N PRO A 57 1.23 14.75 -14.96
CA PRO A 57 0.49 14.77 -16.21
C PRO A 57 -0.71 13.83 -16.13
N HIS A 58 -1.79 14.20 -16.82
CA HIS A 58 -2.98 13.35 -16.89
C HIS A 58 -2.64 12.02 -17.59
N LEU A 59 -3.43 11.00 -17.30
CA LEU A 59 -3.21 9.66 -17.85
C LEU A 59 -3.20 9.66 -19.38
N ASP A 60 -4.05 10.49 -19.98
CA ASP A 60 -4.18 10.65 -21.43
C ASP A 60 -2.93 11.30 -22.05
N GLU A 61 -2.42 12.38 -21.44
CA GLU A 61 -1.20 13.07 -21.87
C GLU A 61 0.03 12.15 -21.77
N LEU A 62 0.10 11.33 -20.72
CA LEU A 62 1.14 10.32 -20.54
C LEU A 62 1.05 9.22 -21.61
N ALA A 63 -0.15 8.75 -21.93
CA ALA A 63 -0.37 7.75 -22.96
C ALA A 63 0.07 8.25 -24.35
N GLU A 64 -0.31 9.49 -24.70
CA GLU A 64 0.10 10.14 -25.95
C GLU A 64 1.62 10.33 -26.03
N THR A 65 2.23 10.86 -24.96
CA THR A 65 3.69 11.12 -24.92
C THR A 65 4.51 9.84 -25.03
N LEU A 66 4.00 8.74 -24.48
CA LEU A 66 4.69 7.46 -24.44
C LEU A 66 4.35 6.54 -25.62
N GLY A 67 3.39 6.92 -26.46
CA GLY A 67 2.88 6.11 -27.57
C GLY A 67 2.31 4.77 -27.08
N ALA A 68 1.66 4.77 -25.91
CA ALA A 68 1.13 3.59 -25.24
C ALA A 68 -0.37 3.72 -25.03
N THR A 69 -1.05 2.60 -24.80
CA THR A 69 -2.48 2.60 -24.45
C THR A 69 -2.68 3.06 -23.00
N GLN A 70 -3.85 3.63 -22.70
CA GLN A 70 -4.23 4.04 -21.34
C GLN A 70 -4.10 2.89 -20.33
N ASP A 71 -4.55 1.69 -20.71
CA ASP A 71 -4.44 0.47 -19.90
C ASP A 71 -2.99 0.07 -19.62
N GLU A 72 -2.09 0.22 -20.60
CA GLU A 72 -0.66 -0.06 -20.41
C GLU A 72 -0.03 0.93 -19.44
N VAL A 73 -0.33 2.23 -19.59
CA VAL A 73 0.16 3.26 -18.66
C VAL A 73 -0.36 3.01 -17.25
N GLN A 74 -1.64 2.68 -17.09
CA GLN A 74 -2.21 2.38 -15.76
C GLN A 74 -1.53 1.16 -15.10
N ARG A 75 -1.25 0.10 -15.86
CA ARG A 75 -0.49 -1.06 -15.34
C ARG A 75 0.93 -0.68 -14.94
N LEU A 76 1.60 0.17 -15.72
CA LEU A 76 2.95 0.64 -15.42
C LEU A 76 2.98 1.53 -14.18
N LEU A 77 2.02 2.44 -14.03
CA LEU A 77 1.85 3.27 -12.82
C LEU A 77 1.59 2.41 -11.59
N ALA A 78 0.73 1.39 -11.69
CA ALA A 78 0.47 0.46 -10.58
C ALA A 78 1.71 -0.35 -10.19
N GLY A 79 2.48 -0.83 -11.18
CA GLY A 79 3.76 -1.51 -10.94
C GLY A 79 4.80 -0.59 -10.31
N ALA A 80 4.88 0.66 -10.77
CA ALA A 80 5.76 1.68 -10.20
C ALA A 80 5.39 2.02 -8.75
N HIS A 81 4.10 2.20 -8.46
CA HIS A 81 3.62 2.45 -7.10
C HIS A 81 3.96 1.28 -6.17
N ALA A 82 3.70 0.03 -6.59
CA ALA A 82 4.05 -1.14 -5.78
C ALA A 82 5.56 -1.22 -5.48
N LEU A 83 6.41 -0.86 -6.46
CA LEU A 83 7.85 -0.80 -6.28
C LEU A 83 8.29 0.32 -5.34
N ILE A 84 7.77 1.54 -5.54
CA ILE A 84 8.04 2.70 -4.67
C ILE A 84 7.66 2.37 -3.23
N SER A 85 6.43 1.89 -3.01
CA SER A 85 5.92 1.55 -1.68
C SER A 85 6.72 0.45 -1.00
N ALA A 86 7.11 -0.61 -1.71
CA ALA A 86 7.94 -1.67 -1.13
C ALA A 86 9.31 -1.16 -0.67
N VAL A 87 9.93 -0.27 -1.46
CA VAL A 87 11.23 0.31 -1.13
C VAL A 87 11.09 1.34 0.00
N THR A 88 10.05 2.17 0.02
CA THR A 88 9.87 3.21 1.04
C THR A 88 9.41 2.66 2.40
N GLN A 89 8.70 1.53 2.43
CA GLN A 89 8.26 0.90 3.69
C GLN A 89 9.38 0.25 4.51
N ILE A 90 10.55 -0.04 3.91
CA ILE A 90 11.67 -0.67 4.62
C ILE A 90 12.47 0.39 5.38
N PRO A 91 12.63 0.34 6.72
CA PRO A 91 13.41 1.35 7.44
C PRO A 91 14.81 1.59 6.85
N PRO A 92 15.29 2.84 6.75
CA PRO A 92 16.57 3.16 6.08
C PRO A 92 17.76 2.47 6.78
N THR A 93 17.63 2.19 8.08
CA THR A 93 18.62 1.46 8.88
C THR A 93 18.74 -0.01 8.47
N ARG A 94 17.70 -0.61 7.89
CA ARG A 94 17.68 -2.02 7.44
C ARG A 94 18.03 -2.16 5.96
N LEU A 95 17.81 -1.12 5.18
CA LEU A 95 18.04 -1.14 3.74
C LEU A 95 19.52 -0.92 3.44
N LYS A 96 20.24 -1.97 3.02
CA LYS A 96 21.66 -1.89 2.63
C LYS A 96 21.79 -1.67 1.12
N PRO A 97 22.61 -0.72 0.64
CA PRO A 97 22.77 -0.45 -0.79
C PRO A 97 23.14 -1.69 -1.61
N ARG A 98 24.12 -2.47 -1.12
CA ARG A 98 24.58 -3.69 -1.79
C ARG A 98 23.47 -4.74 -1.89
N SER A 99 22.70 -4.96 -0.82
CA SER A 99 21.61 -5.95 -0.82
C SER A 99 20.48 -5.55 -1.76
N LEU A 100 20.09 -4.26 -1.78
CA LEU A 100 19.07 -3.75 -2.70
C LEU A 100 19.55 -3.85 -4.16
N GLU A 101 20.82 -3.55 -4.41
CA GLU A 101 21.42 -3.66 -5.75
C GLU A 101 21.40 -5.10 -6.26
N GLU A 102 21.84 -6.05 -5.44
CA GLU A 102 21.81 -7.48 -5.78
C GLU A 102 20.38 -8.00 -5.99
N ASP A 103 19.41 -7.54 -5.20
CA ASP A 103 18.00 -7.89 -5.37
C ASP A 103 17.46 -7.35 -6.70
N LEU A 104 17.78 -6.10 -7.06
CA LEU A 104 17.36 -5.51 -8.33
C LEU A 104 18.00 -6.21 -9.53
N ASP A 105 19.25 -6.67 -9.42
CA ASP A 105 19.91 -7.47 -10.44
C ASP A 105 19.27 -8.85 -10.59
N TYR A 106 18.96 -9.51 -9.46
CA TYR A 106 18.20 -10.78 -9.45
C TYR A 106 16.82 -10.64 -10.10
N LEU A 107 16.14 -9.51 -9.87
CA LEU A 107 14.86 -9.17 -10.49
C LEU A 107 14.96 -8.71 -11.95
N GLN A 108 16.17 -8.64 -12.51
CA GLN A 108 16.44 -8.18 -13.87
C GLN A 108 15.90 -6.76 -14.13
N ALA A 109 16.01 -5.88 -13.13
CA ALA A 109 15.54 -4.51 -13.25
C ALA A 109 16.33 -3.77 -14.36
N PRO A 110 15.65 -3.09 -15.30
CA PRO A 110 16.33 -2.30 -16.33
C PRO A 110 17.29 -1.26 -15.70
N PRO A 111 18.49 -1.00 -16.27
CA PRO A 111 19.50 -0.13 -15.65
C PRO A 111 18.99 1.27 -15.31
N ALA A 112 18.10 1.83 -16.15
CA ALA A 112 17.47 3.11 -15.91
C ALA A 112 16.59 3.11 -14.65
N LEU A 113 15.78 2.07 -14.46
CA LEU A 113 14.95 1.88 -13.28
C LEU A 113 15.77 1.55 -12.04
N LYS A 114 16.80 0.69 -12.17
CA LYS A 114 17.73 0.38 -11.07
C LYS A 114 18.32 1.65 -10.48
N LYS A 115 18.84 2.55 -11.33
CA LYS A 115 19.39 3.85 -10.89
C LYS A 115 18.35 4.72 -10.20
N LEU A 116 17.11 4.76 -10.70
CA LEU A 116 16.02 5.54 -10.11
C LEU A 116 15.61 5.00 -8.73
N VAL A 117 15.52 3.68 -8.58
CA VAL A 117 15.19 3.01 -7.31
C VAL A 117 16.30 3.20 -6.29
N MET A 118 17.56 3.02 -6.68
CA MET A 118 18.70 3.27 -5.79
C MET A 118 18.75 4.72 -5.31
N ARG A 119 18.44 5.68 -6.21
CA ARG A 119 18.36 7.09 -5.84
C ARG A 119 17.19 7.37 -4.89
N LEU A 120 16.01 6.81 -5.16
CA LEU A 120 14.83 6.89 -4.28
C LEU A 120 15.14 6.36 -2.88
N ALA A 121 15.81 5.20 -2.80
CA ALA A 121 16.08 4.53 -1.53
C ALA A 121 17.02 5.33 -0.60
N PHE A 122 18.03 6.01 -1.17
CA PHE A 122 19.16 6.53 -0.39
C PHE A 122 19.41 8.04 -0.49
N LYS A 123 18.75 8.74 -1.43
CA LYS A 123 18.92 10.20 -1.61
C LYS A 123 17.60 10.94 -1.61
N ASP A 124 16.65 10.41 -2.37
CA ASP A 124 15.41 11.07 -2.74
C ASP A 124 14.21 10.44 -2.02
N ARG A 125 14.43 9.88 -0.83
CA ARG A 125 13.40 9.15 -0.11
C ARG A 125 12.31 10.14 0.34
N PRO A 126 11.03 9.92 -0.02
CA PRO A 126 9.95 10.76 0.49
C PRO A 126 9.84 10.53 1.99
N ASP A 127 9.66 11.60 2.76
CA ASP A 127 9.60 11.52 4.21
C ASP A 127 8.41 10.62 4.62
N PRO A 128 8.57 9.60 5.51
CA PRO A 128 7.44 8.85 6.08
C PRO A 128 6.24 9.71 6.49
N ALA A 129 6.46 10.96 6.90
CA ALA A 129 5.42 11.94 7.24
C ALA A 129 4.68 12.55 6.02
N GLU A 130 5.30 12.56 4.85
CA GLU A 130 4.72 13.03 3.57
C GLU A 130 3.99 11.92 2.80
N HIS A 131 4.19 10.64 3.17
CA HIS A 131 3.33 9.60 2.62
C HIS A 131 1.95 9.80 3.23
N SER A 132 0.96 9.86 2.35
CA SER A 132 -0.42 9.53 2.65
C SER A 132 -0.48 8.11 3.23
N SER A 133 -0.15 7.97 4.52
CA SER A 133 -0.75 6.96 5.35
C SER A 133 -2.25 7.07 5.08
N LEU A 134 -2.90 5.96 4.72
CA LEU A 134 -4.36 5.94 4.71
C LEU A 134 -4.82 6.65 5.99
N PRO A 135 -5.71 7.66 5.89
CA PRO A 135 -6.04 8.50 7.03
C PRO A 135 -6.28 7.63 8.25
N SER A 136 -5.41 7.77 9.24
CA SER A 136 -5.44 6.93 10.41
C SER A 136 -6.53 7.44 11.35
N LEU A 137 -7.08 6.56 12.18
CA LEU A 137 -8.12 6.94 13.13
C LEU A 137 -7.47 7.61 14.35
N ASP A 138 -7.48 8.94 14.39
CA ASP A 138 -6.94 9.73 15.51
C ASP A 138 -7.85 9.66 16.74
N GLN A 139 -9.16 9.75 16.52
CA GLN A 139 -10.12 9.79 17.61
C GLN A 139 -11.44 9.15 17.22
N LEU A 140 -11.99 8.34 18.12
CA LEU A 140 -13.34 7.79 18.03
C LEU A 140 -14.14 8.12 19.29
N LYS A 141 -15.29 8.76 19.12
CA LYS A 141 -16.28 9.00 20.18
C LYS A 141 -17.60 8.32 19.79
N TRP A 142 -18.27 7.74 20.77
CA TRP A 142 -19.59 7.15 20.55
C TRP A 142 -20.49 7.41 21.75
N ARG A 143 -21.80 7.48 21.50
CA ARG A 143 -22.84 7.51 22.55
C ARG A 143 -24.03 6.68 22.10
N VAL A 144 -24.77 6.13 23.07
CA VAL A 144 -26.01 5.38 22.82
C VAL A 144 -27.18 6.28 23.18
N ASP A 145 -28.02 6.55 22.19
CA ASP A 145 -29.24 7.32 22.36
C ASP A 145 -30.43 6.36 22.49
N VAL A 146 -31.29 6.59 23.48
CA VAL A 146 -32.50 5.80 23.70
C VAL A 146 -33.70 6.74 23.59
N ALA A 147 -34.50 6.58 22.53
CA ALA A 147 -35.74 7.33 22.38
C ALA A 147 -36.82 6.73 23.31
N ILE A 148 -37.15 7.45 24.38
CA ILE A 148 -38.26 7.10 25.27
C ILE A 148 -39.52 7.71 24.71
N SER A 149 -40.60 6.93 24.61
CA SER A 149 -41.88 7.54 24.31
C SER A 149 -43.08 6.84 24.93
N THR A 150 -44.04 7.67 25.32
CA THR A 150 -45.16 7.38 26.21
C THR A 150 -46.52 7.22 25.52
N SER A 151 -46.65 7.40 24.20
CA SER A 151 -47.93 7.20 23.48
C SER A 151 -48.16 5.74 23.08
N SER A 152 -49.36 5.22 23.33
CA SER A 152 -49.83 3.82 23.24
C SER A 152 -49.69 3.09 21.89
N LEU A 153 -49.24 3.74 20.82
CA LEU A 153 -48.93 3.07 19.55
C LEU A 153 -47.47 2.58 19.56
N LYS A 154 -47.26 1.37 20.09
CA LYS A 154 -46.17 0.44 19.75
C LYS A 154 -44.79 1.09 19.51
N ARG A 155 -44.29 1.88 20.45
CA ARG A 155 -42.96 2.47 20.34
C ARG A 155 -41.92 1.52 20.93
N VAL A 156 -41.25 0.80 20.03
CA VAL A 156 -40.03 0.06 20.36
C VAL A 156 -38.99 1.07 20.84
N LEU A 157 -38.45 0.85 22.04
CA LEU A 157 -37.20 1.45 22.49
C LEU A 157 -36.12 1.00 21.51
N GLN A 158 -35.96 1.72 20.40
CA GLN A 158 -34.93 1.41 19.42
C GLN A 158 -33.69 2.21 19.80
N PRO A 159 -32.73 1.62 20.52
CA PRO A 159 -31.46 2.27 20.75
C PRO A 159 -30.76 2.51 19.41
N SER A 160 -30.11 3.66 19.30
CA SER A 160 -29.17 3.93 18.21
C SER A 160 -27.85 4.43 18.76
N VAL A 161 -26.76 4.20 18.01
CA VAL A 161 -25.42 4.59 18.42
C VAL A 161 -24.97 5.73 17.52
N LEU A 162 -24.78 6.92 18.07
CA LEU A 162 -24.15 8.00 17.33
C LEU A 162 -22.64 7.87 17.46
N MET A 163 -21.95 7.76 16.32
CA MET A 163 -20.49 7.65 16.26
C MET A 163 -19.89 8.87 15.58
N GLN A 164 -18.77 9.34 16.11
CA GLN A 164 -17.96 10.41 15.53
C GLN A 164 -16.51 9.95 15.46
N MET A 165 -15.91 10.04 14.28
CA MET A 165 -14.49 9.76 14.05
C MET A 165 -13.77 11.01 13.52
N ARG A 166 -12.56 11.23 14.02
CA ARG A 166 -11.56 12.15 13.47
C ARG A 166 -10.46 11.31 12.86
N LEU A 167 -10.14 11.61 11.61
CA LEU A 167 -9.04 11.01 10.88
C LEU A 167 -7.83 11.95 10.89
N SER A 168 -6.64 11.40 10.63
CA SER A 168 -5.37 12.16 10.63
C SER A 168 -5.26 13.21 9.53
N ASP A 169 -6.11 13.12 8.50
CA ASP A 169 -6.26 14.13 7.44
C ASP A 169 -7.15 15.32 7.89
N GLY A 170 -7.57 15.34 9.16
CA GLY A 170 -8.49 16.34 9.71
C GLY A 170 -9.97 16.07 9.41
N THR A 171 -10.29 15.03 8.64
CA THR A 171 -11.68 14.69 8.29
C THR A 171 -12.43 14.26 9.54
N LEU A 172 -13.56 14.93 9.79
CA LEU A 172 -14.52 14.56 10.84
C LEU A 172 -15.75 13.91 10.19
N ARG A 173 -16.07 12.68 10.59
CA ARG A 173 -17.29 11.98 10.15
C ARG A 173 -18.15 11.68 11.36
N THR A 174 -19.43 12.06 11.28
CA THR A 174 -20.44 11.72 12.29
C THR A 174 -21.56 10.94 11.60
N PHE A 175 -21.93 9.79 12.14
CA PHE A 175 -22.93 8.91 11.54
C PHE A 175 -23.64 8.08 12.62
N GLU A 176 -24.88 7.68 12.32
CA GLU A 176 -25.68 6.84 13.19
C GLU A 176 -25.50 5.36 12.82
N VAL A 177 -25.34 4.52 13.82
CA VAL A 177 -25.09 3.08 13.70
C VAL A 177 -26.20 2.32 14.43
N PRO A 178 -26.97 1.47 13.73
CA PRO A 178 -27.89 0.55 14.37
C PRO A 178 -27.15 -0.40 15.32
N VAL A 179 -27.77 -0.77 16.44
CA VAL A 179 -27.11 -1.60 17.47
C VAL A 179 -26.58 -2.92 16.93
N HIS A 180 -27.29 -3.58 16.01
CA HIS A 180 -26.81 -4.82 15.40
C HIS A 180 -25.50 -4.63 14.60
N LYS A 181 -25.36 -3.51 13.86
CA LYS A 181 -24.11 -3.16 13.15
C LYS A 181 -23.00 -2.78 14.11
N PHE A 182 -23.33 -2.14 15.23
CA PHE A 182 -22.34 -1.84 16.27
C PHE A 182 -21.76 -3.13 16.89
N HIS A 183 -22.59 -4.14 17.14
CA HIS A 183 -22.12 -5.44 17.61
C HIS A 183 -21.27 -6.18 16.58
N GLU A 184 -21.65 -6.13 15.31
CA GLU A 184 -20.86 -6.66 14.20
C GLU A 184 -19.49 -6.00 14.13
N LEU A 185 -19.43 -4.67 14.21
CA LEU A 185 -18.18 -3.91 14.26
C LEU A 185 -17.30 -4.37 15.43
N ARG A 186 -17.86 -4.45 16.65
CA ARG A 186 -17.13 -4.90 17.84
C ARG A 186 -16.51 -6.28 17.65
N TYR A 187 -17.27 -7.23 17.09
CA TYR A 187 -16.78 -8.58 16.83
C TYR A 187 -15.65 -8.57 15.80
N ASN A 188 -15.85 -7.89 14.67
CA ASN A 188 -14.86 -7.83 13.59
C ASN A 188 -13.56 -7.16 14.04
N THR A 189 -13.63 -6.10 14.84
CA THR A 189 -12.45 -5.46 15.42
C THR A 189 -11.70 -6.41 16.36
N ALA A 190 -12.40 -7.12 17.24
CA ALA A 190 -11.76 -8.08 18.14
C ALA A 190 -11.11 -9.25 17.37
N PHE A 191 -11.76 -9.72 16.31
CA PHE A 191 -11.23 -10.75 15.42
C PHE A 191 -9.94 -10.29 14.73
N ALA A 192 -9.97 -9.09 14.10
CA ALA A 192 -8.78 -8.53 13.46
C ALA A 192 -7.62 -8.33 14.44
N LEU A 193 -7.90 -7.83 15.65
CA LEU A 193 -6.88 -7.69 16.69
C LEU A 193 -6.26 -9.03 17.09
N LYS A 194 -7.08 -10.08 17.20
CA LYS A 194 -6.59 -11.43 17.48
C LYS A 194 -5.65 -11.92 16.38
N GLU A 195 -6.05 -11.80 15.12
CA GLU A 195 -5.19 -12.19 13.98
C GLU A 195 -3.88 -11.39 13.95
N MET A 196 -3.93 -10.08 14.23
CA MET A 196 -2.74 -9.24 14.33
C MET A 196 -1.78 -9.71 15.43
N ILE A 197 -2.31 -10.06 16.60
CA ILE A 197 -1.51 -10.59 17.71
C ILE A 197 -0.88 -11.94 17.34
N GLU A 198 -1.64 -12.84 16.71
CA GLU A 198 -1.14 -14.15 16.25
C GLU A 198 -0.04 -14.02 15.20
N VAL A 199 -0.15 -13.05 14.29
CA VAL A 199 0.89 -12.74 13.31
C VAL A 199 2.14 -12.17 14.00
N ALA A 200 1.97 -11.26 14.95
CA ALA A 200 3.09 -10.68 15.70
C ALA A 200 3.82 -11.69 16.60
N ALA A 201 3.12 -12.73 17.07
CA ALA A 201 3.69 -13.80 17.89
C ALA A 201 4.53 -14.82 17.09
N LYS A 202 4.46 -14.82 15.74
CA LYS A 202 5.27 -15.73 14.93
C LYS A 202 6.73 -15.23 14.86
N PRO A 203 7.73 -16.13 15.00
CA PRO A 203 9.14 -15.76 15.16
C PRO A 203 9.78 -15.06 13.94
N ALA A 204 9.10 -15.01 12.78
CA ALA A 204 9.56 -14.23 11.63
C ALA A 204 9.58 -12.71 11.88
N VAL A 205 8.89 -12.21 12.92
CA VAL A 205 8.79 -10.77 13.25
C VAL A 205 9.65 -10.36 14.46
N GLN A 206 10.13 -11.31 15.27
CA GLN A 206 10.84 -11.05 16.54
C GLN A 206 12.38 -10.99 16.44
N GLY A 207 12.96 -10.79 15.26
CA GLY A 207 14.42 -10.72 15.05
C GLY A 207 15.13 -9.46 15.59
N ALA A 208 14.55 -8.71 16.53
CA ALA A 208 15.19 -7.54 17.13
C ALA A 208 15.05 -7.60 18.66
N ALA A 209 15.89 -8.41 19.29
CA ALA A 209 16.14 -8.29 20.73
C ALA A 209 16.85 -6.95 21.01
N PRO A 210 16.46 -6.22 22.08
CA PRO A 210 17.17 -5.01 22.48
C PRO A 210 18.57 -5.37 23.03
N PRO A 211 19.60 -4.53 22.81
CA PRO A 211 20.90 -4.74 23.43
C PRO A 211 20.78 -4.62 24.95
N ALA A 212 21.28 -5.64 25.65
CA ALA A 212 21.45 -5.62 27.10
C ALA A 212 22.61 -4.67 27.46
N HIS A 213 22.30 -3.77 28.40
CA HIS A 213 23.16 -2.88 29.21
C HIS A 213 24.56 -2.53 28.72
#